data_AF-A0A8T1U7W7-F1
#
_entry.id   AF-A0A8T1U7W7-F1
#
_cell.length_a   1.000
_cell.length_b   1.000
_cell.length_c   1.000
_cell.angle_alpha   90.00
_cell.angle_beta   90.00
_cell.angle_gamma   90.00
#
_symmetry.space_group_name_H-M   'P 1'
#
loop_
_entity.id
_entity.type
_entity.pdbx_description
1 polymer ?
#
loop_
_entity_poly.entity_id
_entity_poly.type
_entity_poly.pdbx_seq_one_letter_code
_entity_poly.pdbx_strand_id
1 'polypeptide(L)'
;MDLRLALPDTLSCRLIIKNGEHLQGCRDKCQPSPSFVYEVADGYRVLSAKVEEHFVSKLPGQWCSEFKIYVKPSNNAKQKQFEVLCQERTAC
;
A
#
# COMPACT_ATOMS: atom_id res chain seq x y z
N MET A 1 -2.15 19.59 10.94
CA MET A 1 -2.17 18.39 11.81
C MET A 1 -1.64 17.25 10.97
N ASP A 2 -0.33 17.02 11.04
CA ASP A 2 0.32 15.86 10.46
C ASP A 2 -0.25 14.60 11.12
N LEU A 3 -1.00 13.79 10.38
CA LEU A 3 -1.33 12.43 10.78
C LEU A 3 -0.06 11.58 10.65
N ARG A 4 0.90 11.78 11.56
CA ARG A 4 1.99 10.84 11.79
C ARG A 4 1.42 9.66 12.54
N LEU A 5 0.85 8.70 11.79
CA LEU A 5 0.65 7.36 12.30
C LEU A 5 1.98 6.91 12.93
N ALA A 6 1.96 6.52 14.21
CA ALA A 6 3.13 6.01 14.92
C ALA A 6 3.48 4.61 14.38
N LEU A 7 4.02 4.58 13.16
CA LEU A 7 4.54 3.38 12.55
C LEU A 7 5.89 3.03 13.20
N PRO A 8 6.19 1.74 13.42
CA PRO A 8 7.55 1.30 13.74
C PRO A 8 8.55 1.77 12.69
N ASP A 9 9.81 1.99 13.09
CA ASP A 9 10.88 2.46 12.19
C ASP A 9 11.04 1.58 10.95
N THR A 10 10.85 0.26 11.12
CA THR A 10 10.99 -0.73 10.05
C THR A 10 9.72 -1.57 9.92
N LEU A 11 9.23 -1.74 8.69
CA LEU A 11 8.08 -2.57 8.35
C LEU A 11 8.49 -3.75 7.45
N SER A 12 8.05 -4.96 7.81
CA SER A 12 8.07 -6.11 6.91
C SER A 12 6.78 -6.15 6.11
N CYS A 13 6.86 -5.85 4.82
CA CYS A 13 5.73 -5.74 3.92
C CYS A 13 5.64 -6.91 2.94
N ARG A 14 4.43 -7.18 2.45
CA ARG A 14 4.18 -8.13 1.35
C ARG A 14 2.97 -7.65 0.55
N LEU A 15 3.12 -7.55 -0.76
CA LEU A 15 2.02 -7.21 -1.67
C LEU A 15 1.18 -8.45 -2.00
N ILE A 16 -0.14 -8.30 -1.88
CA ILE A 16 -1.16 -9.26 -2.31
C ILE A 16 -2.13 -8.53 -3.23
N ILE A 17 -2.27 -9.02 -4.46
CA ILE A 17 -3.18 -8.45 -5.47
C ILE A 17 -4.43 -9.34 -5.54
N LYS A 18 -5.61 -8.72 -5.57
CA LYS A 18 -6.89 -9.40 -5.70
C LYS A 18 -7.56 -8.94 -7.00
N ASN A 19 -8.01 -9.89 -7.82
CA ASN A 19 -8.67 -9.59 -9.09
C ASN A 19 -10.16 -9.37 -8.88
N GLY A 20 -10.65 -8.15 -8.94
CA GLY A 20 -12.09 -7.88 -8.82
C GLY A 20 -12.40 -6.45 -8.47
N GLU A 21 -13.69 -6.19 -8.23
CA GLU A 21 -14.20 -4.86 -7.93
C GLU A 21 -13.66 -4.31 -6.60
N HIS A 22 -13.38 -3.00 -6.59
CA HIS A 22 -12.94 -2.30 -5.40
C HIS A 22 -13.97 -2.45 -4.28
N LEU A 23 -13.50 -2.72 -3.05
CA LEU A 23 -14.31 -2.90 -1.83
C LEU A 23 -15.20 -4.16 -1.82
N GLN A 24 -15.10 -5.05 -2.81
CA GLN A 24 -15.86 -6.31 -2.82
C GLN A 24 -15.01 -7.50 -2.35
N GLY A 25 -15.71 -8.52 -1.85
CA GLY A 25 -15.08 -9.78 -1.49
C GLY A 25 -14.57 -10.48 -2.74
N CYS A 26 -13.25 -10.69 -2.83
CA CYS A 26 -12.65 -11.47 -3.90
C CYS A 26 -11.85 -12.65 -3.36
N ARG A 27 -12.08 -13.83 -3.95
CA ARG A 27 -11.35 -15.08 -3.68
C ARG A 27 -10.18 -15.29 -4.64
N ASP A 28 -10.22 -14.69 -5.83
CA ASP A 28 -9.14 -14.76 -6.79
C ASP A 28 -8.01 -13.79 -6.39
N LYS A 29 -6.84 -14.34 -6.13
CA LYS A 29 -5.66 -13.60 -5.68
C LYS A 29 -4.47 -14.06 -6.50
N CYS A 30 -3.70 -13.11 -7.00
CA CYS A 30 -2.39 -13.43 -7.55
C CYS A 30 -1.50 -14.04 -6.45
N GLN A 31 -0.51 -14.84 -6.87
CA GLN A 31 0.51 -15.30 -5.94
C GLN A 31 1.15 -14.08 -5.24
N PRO A 32 1.30 -14.12 -3.90
CA PRO A 32 1.90 -13.01 -3.17
C PRO A 32 3.29 -12.67 -3.72
N SER A 33 3.64 -11.39 -3.64
CA SER A 33 5.03 -10.97 -3.85
C SER A 33 5.97 -11.55 -2.78
N PRO A 34 7.28 -11.63 -3.05
CA PRO A 34 8.28 -11.76 -2.00
C PRO A 34 8.08 -10.70 -0.91
N SER A 35 8.39 -11.04 0.34
CA SER A 35 8.39 -10.03 1.41
C SER A 35 9.53 -9.03 1.18
N PHE A 36 9.30 -7.77 1.51
CA PHE A 36 10.30 -6.71 1.44
C PHE A 36 10.30 -5.89 2.73
N VAL A 37 11.45 -5.32 3.05
CA VAL A 37 11.60 -4.43 4.21
C VAL A 37 11.49 -2.98 3.74
N TYR A 38 10.79 -2.16 4.51
CA TYR A 38 10.62 -0.73 4.29
C TYR A 38 10.95 0.03 5.56
N GLU A 39 11.89 0.97 5.46
CA GLU A 39 12.18 1.91 6.55
C GLU A 39 11.20 3.08 6.44
N VAL A 40 10.51 3.41 7.52
CA VAL A 40 9.55 4.53 7.56
C VAL A 40 10.25 5.86 7.28
N ALA A 41 11.53 5.96 7.64
CA ALA A 41 12.38 7.10 7.33
C ALA A 41 12.61 7.32 5.82
N ASP A 42 12.50 6.28 4.99
CA ASP A 42 12.64 6.40 3.52
C ASP A 42 11.46 7.16 2.88
N GLY A 43 10.35 7.27 3.61
CA GLY A 43 9.18 8.04 3.20
C GLY A 43 8.29 7.37 2.15
N TYR A 44 7.12 7.98 1.97
CA TYR A 44 6.01 7.43 1.19
C TYR A 44 6.35 7.12 -0.27
N ARG A 45 7.20 7.96 -0.90
CA ARG A 45 7.60 7.78 -2.31
C ARG A 45 8.35 6.48 -2.52
N VAL A 46 9.24 6.13 -1.60
CA VAL A 46 10.01 4.88 -1.67
C VAL A 46 9.10 3.68 -1.45
N LEU A 47 8.15 3.76 -0.51
CA LEU A 47 7.15 2.71 -0.34
C LEU A 47 6.33 2.50 -1.63
N SER A 48 5.88 3.59 -2.24
CA SER A 48 5.06 3.54 -3.46
C SER A 48 5.83 2.93 -4.63
N ALA A 49 7.11 3.29 -4.81
CA ALA A 49 7.97 2.70 -5.82
C ALA A 49 8.19 1.20 -5.60
N LYS A 50 8.42 0.75 -4.36
CA LYS A 50 8.53 -0.68 -4.03
C LYS A 50 7.22 -1.43 -4.34
N VAL A 51 6.07 -0.85 -4.01
CA VAL A 51 4.76 -1.45 -4.32
C VAL A 51 4.55 -1.54 -5.83
N GLU A 52 4.89 -0.49 -6.58
CA GLU A 52 4.82 -0.47 -8.05
C GLU A 52 5.69 -1.56 -8.66
N GLU A 53 6.96 -1.67 -8.26
CA GLU A 53 7.89 -2.69 -8.74
C GLU A 53 7.32 -4.11 -8.55
N HIS A 54 6.84 -4.41 -7.34
CA HIS A 54 6.24 -5.69 -7.04
C HIS A 54 4.92 -5.92 -7.78
N PHE A 55 4.14 -4.87 -8.01
CA PHE A 55 2.89 -4.96 -8.77
C PHE A 55 3.16 -5.26 -10.23
N VAL A 56 4.03 -4.48 -10.89
CA VAL A 56 4.39 -4.62 -12.30
C VAL A 56 5.05 -5.99 -12.57
N SER A 57 5.84 -6.51 -11.62
CA SER A 57 6.39 -7.87 -11.70
C SER A 57 5.30 -8.95 -11.77
N LYS A 58 4.13 -8.73 -11.16
CA LYS A 58 3.01 -9.69 -11.13
C LYS A 58 1.98 -9.44 -12.23
N LEU A 59 1.69 -8.18 -12.53
CA LEU A 59 0.70 -7.74 -13.52
C LEU A 59 1.30 -6.60 -14.39
N PRO A 60 2.16 -6.95 -15.37
CA PRO A 60 2.79 -5.96 -16.23
C PRO A 60 1.75 -5.11 -16.98
N GLY A 61 1.96 -3.79 -17.02
CA GLY A 61 1.11 -2.86 -17.76
C GLY A 61 -0.23 -2.52 -17.11
N GLN A 62 -0.55 -3.07 -15.94
CA GLN A 62 -1.80 -2.77 -15.21
C GLN A 62 -1.63 -1.76 -14.07
N TRP A 63 -0.41 -1.26 -13.84
CA TRP A 63 -0.19 -0.24 -12.83
C TRP A 63 -0.86 1.08 -13.21
N CYS A 64 -1.50 1.73 -12.25
CA CYS A 64 -2.12 3.04 -12.43
C CYS A 64 -1.55 4.02 -11.39
N SER A 65 -1.05 5.17 -11.85
CA SER A 65 -0.50 6.22 -10.98
C SER A 65 -1.54 6.84 -10.02
N GLU A 66 -2.82 6.60 -10.26
CA GLU A 66 -3.91 7.05 -9.39
C GLU A 66 -4.11 6.15 -8.16
N PHE A 67 -3.49 4.96 -8.12
CA PHE A 67 -3.58 4.07 -6.97
C PHE A 67 -3.06 4.75 -5.70
N LYS A 68 -3.84 4.62 -4.63
CA LYS A 68 -3.50 5.14 -3.30
C LYS A 68 -3.20 3.98 -2.36
N ILE A 69 -2.25 4.20 -1.46
CA ILE A 69 -1.92 3.25 -0.39
C ILE A 69 -2.73 3.64 0.84
N TYR A 70 -3.42 2.67 1.43
CA TYR A 70 -4.23 2.88 2.62
C TYR A 70 -3.68 2.07 3.79
N VAL A 71 -3.74 2.65 5.00
CA VAL A 71 -3.48 1.97 6.26
C VAL A 71 -4.78 1.50 6.85
N LYS A 72 -4.74 0.24 7.32
CA LYS A 72 -5.78 -0.31 8.16
C LYS A 72 -5.44 0.03 9.62
N PRO A 73 -6.22 0.90 10.31
CA PRO A 73 -5.86 1.36 11.65
C PRO A 73 -5.97 0.26 12.73
N SER A 74 -6.73 -0.82 12.47
CA SER A 74 -6.79 -1.98 13.36
C SER A 74 -7.17 -3.25 12.59
N ASN A 75 -6.83 -4.44 13.11
CA ASN A 75 -7.12 -5.73 12.45
C ASN A 75 -8.59 -5.94 12.10
N ASN A 76 -9.52 -5.29 12.80
CA ASN A 76 -10.96 -5.40 12.56
C ASN A 76 -11.57 -4.14 11.93
N ALA A 77 -10.76 -3.14 11.60
CA ALA A 77 -11.23 -1.93 10.94
C ALA A 77 -11.93 -2.28 9.62
N LYS A 78 -13.11 -1.69 9.42
CA LYS A 78 -13.84 -1.78 8.15
C LYS A 78 -13.09 -0.99 7.09
N GLN A 79 -13.20 -1.37 5.83
CA GLN A 79 -12.46 -0.71 4.74
C GLN A 79 -12.77 0.79 4.62
N LYS A 80 -13.99 1.21 4.94
CA LYS A 80 -14.37 2.63 5.02
C LYS A 80 -13.61 3.45 6.07
N GLN A 81 -12.95 2.78 7.01
CA GLN A 81 -12.13 3.38 8.06
C GLN A 81 -10.64 3.31 7.71
N PHE A 82 -10.29 2.83 6.52
CA PHE A 82 -8.90 2.84 6.11
C PHE A 82 -8.52 4.28 5.80
N GLU A 83 -7.33 4.65 6.27
CA GLU A 83 -6.81 6.01 6.12
C GLU A 83 -5.79 6.00 4.99
N VAL A 84 -5.80 7.00 4.10
CA VAL A 84 -4.76 7.12 3.09
C VAL A 84 -3.44 7.34 3.82
N LEU A 85 -2.46 6.47 3.58
CA LEU A 85 -1.10 6.69 4.05
C LEU A 85 -0.62 7.97 3.36
N CYS A 86 -0.42 9.03 4.16
CA CYS A 86 -0.34 10.41 3.70
C CYS A 86 0.50 10.54 2.43
N GLN A 87 -0.07 11.13 1.38
CA GLN A 87 0.72 11.64 0.26
C GLN A 87 1.49 12.84 0.81
N GLU A 88 2.82 12.90 0.63
CA GLU A 88 3.53 14.15 0.86
C GLU A 88 2.76 15.24 0.13
N ARG A 89 2.25 16.23 0.87
CA ARG A 89 1.87 17.48 0.23
C ARG A 89 3.15 17.96 -0.42
N THR A 90 3.18 18.01 -1.74
CA THR A 90 4.08 18.94 -2.42
C THR A 90 3.71 20.29 -1.83
N ALA A 91 4.51 20.77 -0.88
CA ALA A 91 4.48 22.17 -0.54
C ALA A 91 4.82 22.89 -1.84
N CYS A 92 3.83 23.57 -2.41
CA CYS A 92 4.07 24.54 -3.47
C CYS A 92 4.98 25.64 -2.94
#